data_AF-A0A527Z246-F1
#
_entry.id   AF-A0A527Z246-F1
#
_cell.length_a   1.000
_cell.length_b   1.000
_cell.length_c   1.000
_cell.angle_alpha   90.00
_cell.angle_beta   90.00
_cell.angle_gamma   90.00
#
_symmetry.space_group_name_H-M   'P 1'
#
loop_
_entity.id
_entity.type
_entity.pdbx_description
1 polymer ?
#
loop_
_entity_poly.entity_id
_entity_poly.type
_entity_poly.pdbx_seq_one_letter_code
_entity_poly.pdbx_strand_id
1 'polypeptide(L)' 'MKITNIRVTHVNVPLDAPFWWTAGLYGGASKSIIEVETNEGVVGLGEAPWWHFGE' A
#
# COMPACT_ATOMS: atom_id res chain seq x y z
N MET A 1 10.03 23.84 2.10
CA MET A 1 9.67 22.42 1.96
C MET A 1 9.50 22.03 0.50
N LYS A 2 10.27 21.04 0.02
CA LYS A 2 10.21 20.45 -1.33
C LYS A 2 10.34 18.93 -1.24
N ILE A 3 9.66 18.20 -2.12
CA ILE A 3 9.77 16.74 -2.26
C ILE A 3 11.10 16.41 -2.95
N THR A 4 11.83 15.43 -2.43
CA THR A 4 13.13 14.98 -2.96
C THR A 4 13.11 13.54 -3.46
N ASN A 5 12.25 12.70 -2.90
CA ASN A 5 12.14 11.29 -3.29
C ASN A 5 10.73 10.75 -3.06
N ILE A 6 10.36 9.73 -3.83
CA ILE A 6 9.14 8.94 -3.64
C ILE A 6 9.53 7.47 -3.71
N ARG A 7 9.22 6.72 -2.65
CA ARG A 7 9.35 5.26 -2.62
C ARG A 7 7.98 4.61 -2.50
N VAL A 8 7.79 3.52 -3.22
CA VAL A 8 6.57 2.69 -3.16
C VAL A 8 6.97 1.28 -2.76
N THR A 9 6.35 0.78 -1.70
CA THR A 9 6.54 -0.60 -1.22
C THR A 9 5.22 -1.33 -1.31
N HIS A 10 5.13 -2.35 -2.18
CA HIS A 10 3.96 -3.21 -2.26
C HIS A 10 3.98 -4.23 -1.14
N VAL A 11 2.86 -4.38 -0.44
CA VAL A 11 2.70 -5.31 0.67
C VAL A 11 1.39 -6.09 0.54
N ASN A 12 1.42 -7.33 1.01
CA ASN A 12 0.23 -8.11 1.26
C ASN A 12 0.00 -8.15 2.78
N VAL A 13 -1.16 -7.73 3.24
CA VAL A 13 -1.55 -7.71 4.65
C VAL A 13 -2.66 -8.73 4.87
N PRO A 14 -2.43 -9.79 5.68
CA PRO A 14 -3.49 -10.75 5.99
C PRO A 14 -4.58 -10.07 6.82
N LEU A 15 -5.84 -10.47 6.59
CA LEU A 15 -6.94 -10.12 7.49
C LEU A 15 -6.97 -11.10 8.66
N ASP A 16 -7.44 -10.65 9.84
CA ASP A 16 -7.60 -11.51 11.02
C ASP A 16 -8.51 -12.71 10.75
N ALA A 17 -9.51 -12.52 9.89
CA ALA A 17 -10.34 -13.57 9.31
C ALA A 17 -10.63 -13.25 7.83
N PRO A 18 -10.77 -14.26 6.97
CA PRO A 18 -11.11 -14.04 5.57
C PRO A 18 -12.46 -13.33 5.38
N PHE A 19 -12.55 -12.46 4.39
CA PHE A 19 -13.76 -11.73 4.00
C PHE A 19 -14.39 -12.35 2.76
N TRP A 20 -15.69 -12.66 2.81
CA TRP A 20 -16.43 -13.15 1.63
C TRP A 20 -16.96 -11.98 0.80
N TRP A 21 -16.74 -12.03 -0.50
CA TRP A 21 -17.27 -11.06 -1.47
C TRP A 21 -17.73 -11.75 -2.75
N THR A 22 -18.25 -10.98 -3.70
CA THR A 22 -18.83 -11.52 -4.95
C THR A 22 -17.83 -12.34 -5.77
N ALA A 23 -16.53 -12.10 -5.64
CA ALA A 23 -15.46 -12.85 -6.31
C ALA A 23 -14.85 -13.97 -5.44
N GLY A 24 -15.47 -14.37 -4.33
CA GLY A 24 -15.08 -15.52 -3.52
C GLY A 24 -14.53 -15.14 -2.14
N LEU A 25 -13.48 -15.83 -1.70
CA LEU A 25 -12.87 -15.64 -0.37
C LEU A 25 -11.65 -14.72 -0.48
N TYR A 26 -11.65 -13.62 0.27
CA TYR A 26 -10.59 -12.63 0.32
C TYR A 26 -9.81 -12.76 1.64
N GLY A 27 -8.62 -13.37 1.59
CA GLY A 27 -7.82 -13.66 2.79
C GLY A 27 -6.96 -12.49 3.30
N GLY A 28 -6.82 -11.42 2.53
CA GLY A 28 -5.88 -10.34 2.80
C GLY A 28 -6.00 -9.21 1.81
N ALA A 29 -5.52 -8.02 2.17
CA ALA A 29 -5.50 -6.85 1.29
C ALA A 29 -4.09 -6.62 0.71
N SER A 30 -4.06 -6.28 -0.56
CA SER A 30 -2.85 -5.85 -1.27
C SER A 30 -2.81 -4.32 -1.30
N LYS A 31 -1.71 -3.74 -0.84
CA LYS A 31 -1.56 -2.30 -0.63
C LYS A 31 -0.21 -1.82 -1.14
N SER A 32 -0.16 -0.57 -1.57
CA SER A 32 1.07 0.17 -1.78
C SER A 32 1.26 1.12 -0.61
N ILE A 33 2.39 1.05 0.08
CA ILE A 33 2.83 2.07 1.03
C ILE A 33 3.67 3.08 0.26
N ILE A 34 3.31 4.36 0.38
CA ILE A 34 3.97 5.46 -0.32
C ILE A 34 4.70 6.31 0.72
N GLU A 35 5.99 6.50 0.50
CA GLU A 35 6.85 7.32 1.32
C GLU A 35 7.31 8.53 0.48
N VAL A 36 6.98 9.73 0.93
CA VAL A 36 7.33 10.98 0.25
C VAL A 36 8.33 11.73 1.11
N GLU A 37 9.59 11.73 0.70
CA GLU A 37 10.68 12.39 1.43
C GLU A 37 10.77 13.86 1.02
N THR A 38 11.12 14.71 1.98
CA THR A 38 11.35 16.14 1.74
C THR A 38 12.78 16.55 2.04
N ASN A 39 13.21 17.67 1.46
CA ASN A 39 14.53 18.27 1.72
C ASN A 39 14.72 18.81 3.14
N GLU A 40 13.70 18.73 4.00
CA GLU A 40 13.75 19.11 5.41
C GLU A 40 13.83 17.88 6.34
N GLY A 41 13.99 16.67 5.78
CA GLY A 41 14.11 15.43 6.54
C GLY A 41 12.79 14.83 7.02
N VAL A 42 11.64 15.41 6.64
CA VAL A 42 10.31 14.87 6.93
C VAL A 42 9.92 13.86 5.85
N VAL A 43 9.36 12.72 6.27
CA VAL A 43 8.78 11.70 5.39
C VAL A 43 7.28 11.62 5.63
N GLY A 44 6.50 11.91 4.59
CA GLY A 44 5.05 11.68 4.59
C GLY A 44 4.74 10.24 4.23
N LEU A 45 3.74 9.65 4.90
CA LEU A 45 3.25 8.30 4.63
C LEU A 45 1.84 8.35 4.03
N GLY A 46 1.62 7.55 2.99
CA GLY A 46 0.30 7.34 2.38
C GLY A 46 0.10 5.88 1.99
N GLU A 47 -1.14 5.52 1.68
CA GLU A 47 -1.47 4.21 1.13
C GLU A 47 -2.39 4.30 -0.10
N ALA A 48 -2.29 3.30 -0.96
CA ALA A 48 -3.21 3.11 -2.08
C ALA A 48 -3.53 1.61 -2.25
N PRO A 49 -4.73 1.25 -2.74
CA PRO A 49 -5.01 -0.12 -3.15
C PRO A 49 -4.08 -0.53 -4.29
N TRP A 50 -3.63 -1.78 -4.26
CA TRP A 50 -2.85 -2.37 -5.35
C TRP A 50 -3.37 -3.77 -5.67
N TRP A 51 -3.32 -4.13 -6.94
CA TRP A 51 -3.84 -5.40 -7.44
C TRP A 51 -2.68 -6.33 -7.82
N HIS A 52 -2.43 -7.36 -7.01
CA HIS A 52 -1.35 -8.33 -7.22
C HIS A 52 -1.60 -9.28 -8.41
N PHE A 53 -2.84 -9.46 -8.85
CA PHE A 53 -3.18 -10.48 -9.87
C PHE A 53 -3.27 -9.95 -11.31
N GLY A 54 -2.61 -8.84 -11.63
CA GLY A 54 -2.75 -8.15 -12.93
C GLY A 54 -1.44 -7.88 -13.67
N GLU A 55 -0.32 -8.47 -13.22
CA GLU A 55 0.97 -8.46 -13.90
C GLU A 55 1.36 -9.89 -14.33
#